data_AF-A0A1C7MVR5-F1
#
_entry.id   AF-A0A1C7MVR5-F1
#
_cell.length_a   1.000
_cell.length_b   1.000
_cell.length_c   1.000
_cell.angle_alpha   90.00
_cell.angle_beta   90.00
_cell.angle_gamma   90.00
#
_symmetry.space_group_name_H-M   'P 1'
#
loop_
_entity.id
_entity.type
_entity.pdbx_description
1 polymer ?
#
loop_
_entity_poly.entity_id
_entity_poly.type
_entity_poly.pdbx_seq_one_letter_code
_entity_poly.pdbx_strand_id
1 'polypeptide(L)'
;MEQSSLSARDFIARALAPLVAVAASEDAEELCRINHIPSFADFIKPFGDMIENRVTTRDWQGAPLAIDNFNIRFQHVDKLDEPNHLAVMKLVHDNVKAAGSQMAEDQIKEIRTRQDVTDDYLSTPLDELTPWYVNFKHTILMQRGMTEHETFDHPVATMIVISSANPDPVSTIMQLYNPNVPSFTIDKPYVDTNILRYYVVLHDPNKTSYEHSLSVFDKLKRTVGLNCYLLTINSNQRDPIDNDSIPDTVPDNIRAIWEQSISDTYRVESELQSFSTTALDSNNSSSFNLPMSPVSSTHSRSASVSSNLSNSQINLPSATVVHGTSIQSTPIDLANQQSEEAPSELVSQTDELPSIAYG
;
A
#
# COMPACT_ATOMS: atom_id res chain seq x y z
N MET A 1 -19.33 7.09 14.90
CA MET A 1 -18.73 5.84 15.40
C MET A 1 -17.62 6.23 16.37
N GLU A 2 -17.70 5.77 17.62
CA GLU A 2 -16.57 5.90 18.56
C GLU A 2 -15.32 5.33 17.89
N GLN A 3 -14.25 6.11 17.83
CA GLN A 3 -12.92 5.59 17.51
C GLN A 3 -12.54 4.65 18.65
N SER A 4 -12.95 3.38 18.56
CA SER A 4 -12.40 2.34 19.43
C SER A 4 -10.89 2.37 19.23
N SER A 5 -10.13 2.73 20.26
CA SER A 5 -8.68 2.75 20.20
C SER A 5 -8.21 1.40 19.67
N LEU A 6 -7.72 1.37 18.43
CA LEU A 6 -7.21 0.15 17.83
C LEU A 6 -6.11 -0.37 18.75
N SER A 7 -6.09 -1.68 19.01
CA SER A 7 -4.96 -2.28 19.71
C SER A 7 -3.66 -1.92 18.97
N ALA A 8 -2.57 -1.74 19.70
CA ALA A 8 -1.27 -1.47 19.08
C ALA A 8 -0.91 -2.51 18.00
N ARG A 9 -1.32 -3.77 18.20
CA ARG A 9 -1.19 -4.85 17.21
C ARG A 9 -1.96 -4.54 15.93
N ASP A 10 -3.22 -4.15 16.04
CA ASP A 10 -4.10 -3.90 14.89
C ASP A 10 -3.65 -2.66 14.12
N PHE A 11 -3.20 -1.63 14.85
CA PHE A 11 -2.60 -0.44 14.24
C PHE A 11 -1.37 -0.79 13.39
N ILE A 12 -0.43 -1.56 13.95
CA ILE A 12 0.77 -1.99 13.22
C ILE A 12 0.40 -2.89 12.04
N ALA A 13 -0.54 -3.83 12.23
CA ALA A 13 -1.01 -4.71 11.17
C ALA A 13 -1.60 -3.94 9.98
N ARG A 14 -2.41 -2.90 10.25
CA ARG A 14 -2.98 -2.01 9.22
C ARG A 14 -1.92 -1.15 8.54
N ALA A 15 -1.02 -0.54 9.31
CA ALA A 15 0.02 0.34 8.78
C ALA A 15 1.02 -0.40 7.88
N LEU A 16 1.33 -1.66 8.21
CA LEU A 16 2.30 -2.50 7.50
C LEU A 16 1.62 -3.59 6.66
N ALA A 17 0.33 -3.43 6.38
CA ALA A 17 -0.41 -4.37 5.56
C ALA A 17 0.14 -4.43 4.12
N PRO A 18 -0.02 -5.56 3.41
CA PRO A 18 0.42 -5.70 2.03
C PRO A 18 -0.14 -4.60 1.15
N LEU A 19 0.72 -4.03 0.32
CA LEU A 19 0.38 -2.93 -0.58
C LEU A 19 -0.02 -3.45 -1.96
N VAL A 20 -1.12 -2.95 -2.50
CA VAL A 20 -1.55 -3.15 -3.87
C VAL A 20 -1.43 -1.83 -4.61
N ALA A 21 -0.57 -1.80 -5.62
CA ALA A 21 -0.41 -0.67 -6.51
C ALA A 21 -1.65 -0.57 -7.41
N VAL A 22 -2.23 0.61 -7.52
CA VAL A 22 -3.43 0.87 -8.32
C VAL A 22 -3.05 1.80 -9.46
N ALA A 23 -3.43 1.39 -10.64
CA ALA A 23 -3.02 2.02 -11.86
C ALA A 23 -4.24 2.02 -12.78
N ALA A 24 -4.80 3.19 -13.06
CA ALA A 24 -6.01 3.34 -13.84
C ALA A 24 -5.76 4.17 -15.10
N SER A 25 -6.51 3.89 -16.17
CA SER A 25 -6.54 4.75 -17.34
C SER A 25 -7.29 6.05 -17.05
N GLU A 26 -6.95 7.12 -17.76
CA GLU A 26 -7.54 8.46 -17.56
C GLU A 26 -9.09 8.45 -17.65
N ASP A 27 -9.65 7.63 -18.53
CA ASP A 27 -11.11 7.48 -18.66
C ASP A 27 -11.75 6.76 -17.47
N ALA A 28 -11.03 5.89 -16.76
CA ALA A 28 -11.49 5.27 -15.52
C ALA A 28 -11.35 6.24 -14.33
N GLU A 29 -10.27 7.02 -14.28
CA GLU A 29 -10.09 8.07 -13.28
C GLU A 29 -11.16 9.17 -13.42
N GLU A 30 -11.51 9.54 -14.66
CA GLU A 30 -12.58 10.50 -14.92
C GLU A 30 -13.93 10.04 -14.35
N LEU A 31 -14.25 8.73 -14.43
CA LEU A 31 -15.47 8.18 -13.84
C LEU A 31 -15.48 8.30 -12.30
N CYS A 32 -14.32 8.18 -11.66
CA CYS A 32 -14.20 8.41 -10.22
C CYS A 32 -14.37 9.90 -9.88
N ARG A 33 -13.76 10.79 -10.69
CA ARG A 33 -13.83 12.24 -10.50
C ARG A 33 -15.24 12.80 -10.67
N ILE A 34 -16.04 12.24 -11.58
CA ILE A 34 -17.47 12.58 -11.72
C ILE A 34 -18.24 12.27 -10.42
N ASN A 35 -17.82 11.23 -9.69
CA ASN A 35 -18.38 10.84 -8.40
C ASN A 35 -17.76 11.56 -7.20
N HIS A 36 -17.02 12.66 -7.43
CA HIS A 36 -16.31 13.43 -6.41
C HIS A 36 -15.23 12.65 -5.64
N ILE A 37 -14.69 11.60 -6.24
CA ILE A 37 -13.58 10.84 -5.69
C ILE A 37 -12.32 11.15 -6.52
N PRO A 38 -11.18 11.52 -5.89
CA PRO A 38 -10.01 12.00 -6.63
C PRO A 38 -9.40 10.94 -7.55
N SER A 39 -9.35 9.69 -7.10
CA SER A 39 -8.82 8.58 -7.88
C SER A 39 -9.53 7.24 -7.63
N PHE A 40 -9.36 6.27 -8.53
CA PHE A 40 -9.85 4.91 -8.30
C PHE A 40 -9.17 4.25 -7.09
N ALA A 41 -7.92 4.60 -6.80
CA ALA A 41 -7.24 4.12 -5.59
C ALA A 41 -7.99 4.58 -4.33
N ASP A 42 -8.42 5.85 -4.29
CA ASP A 42 -9.21 6.41 -3.18
C ASP A 42 -10.61 5.79 -3.10
N PHE A 43 -11.19 5.42 -4.24
CA PHE A 43 -12.47 4.71 -4.30
C PHE A 43 -12.39 3.34 -3.62
N ILE A 44 -11.35 2.56 -3.87
CA ILE A 44 -11.24 1.21 -3.30
C ILE A 44 -10.59 1.14 -1.92
N LYS A 45 -9.86 2.20 -1.52
CA LYS A 45 -9.09 2.26 -0.27
C LYS A 45 -9.84 1.75 0.96
N PRO A 46 -11.10 2.14 1.23
CA PRO A 46 -11.79 1.70 2.44
C PRO A 46 -12.15 0.21 2.46
N PHE A 47 -12.26 -0.43 1.30
CA PHE A 47 -12.52 -1.88 1.24
C PHE A 47 -11.27 -2.72 1.58
N GLY A 48 -10.10 -2.08 1.67
CA GLY A 48 -8.86 -2.71 2.15
C GLY A 48 -8.71 -2.69 3.68
N ASP A 49 -9.44 -1.81 4.36
CA ASP A 49 -9.29 -1.59 5.81
C ASP A 49 -9.71 -2.78 6.65
N MET A 50 -10.62 -3.62 6.15
CA MET A 50 -11.00 -4.88 6.80
C MET A 50 -11.58 -5.83 5.77
N ILE A 51 -10.83 -6.89 5.45
CA ILE A 51 -11.37 -7.96 4.60
C ILE A 51 -12.26 -8.84 5.45
N GLU A 52 -13.53 -8.91 5.06
CA GLU A 52 -14.49 -9.81 5.66
C GLU A 52 -14.06 -11.26 5.42
N ASN A 53 -14.12 -12.06 6.49
CA ASN A 53 -13.73 -13.47 6.57
C ASN A 53 -12.25 -13.76 6.89
N ARG A 54 -12.05 -14.93 7.50
CA ARG A 54 -10.74 -15.44 7.91
C ARG A 54 -9.92 -15.82 6.70
N VAL A 55 -8.78 -15.15 6.51
CA VAL A 55 -7.81 -15.52 5.48
C VAL A 55 -6.96 -16.67 6.00
N THR A 56 -6.90 -17.77 5.27
CA THR A 56 -6.05 -18.91 5.65
C THR A 56 -4.82 -18.91 4.75
N THR A 57 -3.68 -18.50 5.30
CA THR A 57 -2.38 -18.57 4.62
C THR A 57 -1.69 -19.90 4.95
N ARG A 58 -0.53 -20.15 4.36
CA ARG A 58 0.31 -21.30 4.70
C ARG A 58 1.66 -20.81 5.21
N ASP A 59 2.17 -21.45 6.24
CA ASP A 59 3.54 -21.22 6.69
C ASP A 59 4.55 -21.90 5.74
N TRP A 60 5.83 -21.79 6.07
CA TRP A 60 6.92 -22.38 5.30
C TRP A 60 6.91 -23.92 5.29
N GLN A 61 6.21 -24.57 6.23
CA GLN A 61 5.98 -26.01 6.28
C GLN A 61 4.70 -26.41 5.52
N GLY A 62 3.94 -25.44 5.00
CA GLY A 62 2.65 -25.65 4.34
C GLY A 62 1.47 -25.77 5.31
N ALA A 63 1.68 -25.59 6.61
CA ALA A 63 0.61 -25.66 7.60
C ALA A 63 -0.32 -24.44 7.49
N PRO A 64 -1.66 -24.64 7.58
CA PRO A 64 -2.61 -23.55 7.45
C PRO A 64 -2.55 -22.61 8.67
N LEU A 65 -2.30 -21.33 8.42
CA LEU A 65 -2.34 -20.26 9.41
C LEU A 65 -3.57 -19.40 9.15
N ALA A 66 -4.48 -19.38 10.14
CA ALA A 66 -5.63 -18.50 10.11
C ALA A 66 -5.24 -17.09 10.56
N ILE A 67 -5.49 -16.11 9.71
CA ILE A 67 -5.31 -14.69 10.02
C ILE A 67 -6.69 -14.06 10.06
N ASP A 68 -7.07 -13.61 11.25
CA ASP A 68 -8.26 -12.80 11.47
C ASP A 68 -7.95 -11.34 11.13
N ASN A 69 -8.96 -10.58 10.69
CA ASN A 69 -8.88 -9.14 10.43
C ASN A 69 -7.77 -8.74 9.44
N PHE A 70 -7.61 -9.48 8.34
CA PHE A 70 -6.60 -9.18 7.32
C PHE A 70 -6.92 -7.85 6.61
N ASN A 71 -5.89 -7.03 6.40
CA ASN A 71 -6.01 -5.72 5.76
C ASN A 71 -5.12 -5.67 4.51
N ILE A 72 -5.49 -4.84 3.55
CA ILE A 72 -4.71 -4.56 2.35
C ILE A 72 -4.69 -3.04 2.15
N ARG A 73 -3.54 -2.49 1.77
CA ARG A 73 -3.42 -1.08 1.41
C ARG A 73 -3.52 -0.91 -0.10
N PHE A 74 -4.21 0.13 -0.54
CA PHE A 74 -4.27 0.51 -1.95
C PHE A 74 -3.62 1.87 -2.13
N GLN A 75 -2.71 1.98 -3.10
CA GLN A 75 -2.01 3.23 -3.38
C GLN A 75 -1.85 3.42 -4.88
N HIS A 76 -2.11 4.63 -5.37
CA HIS A 76 -1.86 4.98 -6.76
C HIS A 76 -0.36 4.85 -7.09
N VAL A 77 0.00 4.35 -8.27
CA VAL A 77 1.41 4.08 -8.66
C VAL A 77 2.31 5.31 -8.48
N ASP A 78 1.81 6.49 -8.85
CA ASP A 78 2.55 7.76 -8.75
C ASP A 78 2.91 8.18 -7.32
N LYS A 79 2.27 7.56 -6.32
CA LYS A 79 2.45 7.85 -4.89
C LYS A 79 3.26 6.76 -4.19
N LEU A 80 3.86 5.82 -4.92
CA LEU A 80 4.71 4.76 -4.35
C LEU A 80 6.14 5.23 -4.09
N ASP A 81 6.55 6.30 -4.76
CA ASP A 81 7.89 6.85 -4.61
C ASP A 81 8.18 7.37 -3.21
N GLU A 82 9.46 7.40 -2.88
CA GLU A 82 9.93 7.94 -1.62
C GLU A 82 9.55 9.43 -1.51
N PRO A 83 8.79 9.82 -0.47
CA PRO A 83 8.36 11.20 -0.33
C PRO A 83 9.52 12.11 0.06
N ASN A 84 9.33 13.42 -0.08
CA ASN A 84 10.30 14.39 0.41
C ASN A 84 10.35 14.35 1.95
N HIS A 85 11.40 13.73 2.49
CA HIS A 85 11.62 13.59 3.93
C HIS A 85 11.56 14.90 4.70
N LEU A 86 12.06 16.00 4.14
CA LEU A 86 12.01 17.30 4.82
C LEU A 86 10.57 17.81 4.92
N ALA A 87 9.78 17.62 3.86
CA ALA A 87 8.36 17.96 3.86
C ALA A 87 7.59 17.12 4.88
N VAL A 88 7.85 15.81 4.90
CA VAL A 88 7.22 14.87 5.85
C VAL A 88 7.60 15.22 7.29
N MET A 89 8.88 15.49 7.57
CA MET A 89 9.31 15.85 8.93
C MET A 89 8.74 17.20 9.39
N LYS A 90 8.55 18.15 8.49
CA LYS A 90 7.84 19.40 8.80
C LYS A 90 6.37 19.13 9.12
N LEU A 91 5.68 18.35 8.29
CA LEU A 91 4.30 17.92 8.53
C LEU A 91 4.15 17.23 9.90
N VAL A 92 5.07 16.31 10.22
CA VAL A 92 5.13 15.64 11.53
C VAL A 92 5.29 16.66 12.64
N HIS A 93 6.26 17.57 12.53
CA HIS A 93 6.49 18.62 13.53
C HIS A 93 5.25 19.49 13.76
N ASP A 94 4.59 19.92 12.68
CA ASP A 94 3.42 20.79 12.76
C ASP A 94 2.21 20.06 13.38
N ASN A 95 1.97 18.80 13.01
CA ASN A 95 0.94 17.95 13.62
C ASN A 95 1.21 17.67 15.11
N VAL A 96 2.46 17.40 15.48
CA VAL A 96 2.90 17.15 16.87
C VAL A 96 2.72 18.42 17.70
N LYS A 97 3.14 19.57 17.19
CA LYS A 97 3.03 20.86 17.88
C LYS A 97 1.57 21.27 18.07
N ALA A 98 0.73 21.10 17.05
CA ALA A 98 -0.70 21.39 17.13
C ALA A 98 -1.39 20.55 18.21
N ALA A 99 -1.12 19.24 18.24
CA ALA A 99 -1.68 18.34 19.24
C ALA A 99 -1.15 18.64 20.66
N GLY A 100 0.15 18.91 20.81
CA GLY A 100 0.74 19.25 22.11
C GLY A 100 0.23 20.58 22.67
N SER A 101 -0.08 21.56 21.81
CA SER A 101 -0.61 22.87 22.25
C SER A 101 -2.07 22.82 22.71
N GLN A 102 -2.80 21.76 22.35
CA GLN A 102 -4.20 21.55 22.76
C GLN A 102 -4.32 20.80 24.09
N MET A 103 -3.19 20.32 24.65
CA MET A 103 -3.19 19.60 25.92
C MET A 103 -3.27 20.56 27.11
N ALA A 104 -4.03 20.16 28.13
CA ALA A 104 -3.97 20.80 29.44
C ALA A 104 -2.62 20.49 30.11
N GLU A 105 -1.98 21.49 30.71
CA GLU A 105 -0.65 21.37 31.33
C GLU A 105 -0.56 20.26 32.40
N ASP A 106 -1.68 19.88 33.03
CA ASP A 106 -1.75 18.90 34.12
C ASP A 106 -2.13 17.47 33.70
N GLN A 107 -2.27 17.19 32.40
CA GLN A 107 -2.74 15.88 31.94
C GLN A 107 -1.68 14.77 32.16
N ILE A 108 -0.40 15.07 31.91
CA ILE A 108 0.72 14.16 32.19
C ILE A 108 1.34 14.53 33.54
N LYS A 109 0.95 13.81 34.58
CA LYS A 109 1.48 14.01 35.94
C LYS A 109 2.91 13.46 36.05
N GLU A 110 3.80 14.23 36.66
CA GLU A 110 5.14 13.76 37.01
C GLU A 110 5.03 12.69 38.12
N ILE A 111 5.53 11.48 37.85
CA ILE A 111 5.52 10.37 38.83
C ILE A 111 6.81 10.44 39.63
N ARG A 112 6.74 10.80 40.91
CA ARG A 112 7.88 10.82 41.83
C ARG A 112 7.83 9.69 42.85
N THR A 113 6.63 9.25 43.18
CA THR A 113 6.32 8.24 44.19
C THR A 113 5.26 7.27 43.69
N ARG A 114 5.12 6.12 44.36
CA ARG A 114 4.09 5.12 44.00
C ARG A 114 2.67 5.67 44.14
N GLN A 115 2.45 6.62 45.05
CA GLN A 115 1.15 7.24 45.30
C GLN A 115 0.68 8.15 44.15
N ASP A 116 1.59 8.58 43.27
CA ASP A 116 1.27 9.43 42.12
C ASP A 116 0.60 8.64 40.98
N VAL A 117 0.76 7.31 40.97
CA VAL A 117 0.12 6.39 40.02
C VAL A 117 -1.26 6.02 40.55
N THR A 118 -2.26 6.83 40.20
CA THR A 118 -3.66 6.58 40.55
C THR A 118 -4.29 5.53 39.63
N ASP A 119 -5.38 4.88 40.10
CA ASP A 119 -6.17 3.98 39.25
C ASP A 119 -6.70 4.70 38.00
N ASP A 120 -7.05 5.98 38.16
CA ASP A 120 -7.43 6.88 37.07
C ASP A 120 -6.31 6.98 36.01
N TYR A 121 -5.06 7.24 36.42
CA TYR A 121 -3.91 7.31 35.52
C TYR A 121 -3.66 6.00 34.76
N LEU A 122 -3.86 4.86 35.42
CA LEU A 122 -3.71 3.54 34.80
C LEU A 122 -4.87 3.20 33.86
N SER A 123 -6.05 3.79 34.07
CA SER A 123 -7.24 3.58 33.26
C SER A 123 -7.30 4.48 32.01
N THR A 124 -6.58 5.60 32.02
CA THR A 124 -6.50 6.52 30.87
C THR A 124 -5.73 5.87 29.71
N PRO A 125 -6.32 5.79 28.50
CA PRO A 125 -5.63 5.31 27.32
C PRO A 125 -4.37 6.14 27.01
N LEU A 126 -3.27 5.46 26.65
CA LEU A 126 -2.01 6.14 26.32
C LEU A 126 -2.15 7.13 25.15
N ASP A 127 -3.03 6.82 24.21
CA ASP A 127 -3.31 7.66 23.04
C ASP A 127 -3.99 8.99 23.43
N GLU A 128 -4.77 9.00 24.51
CA GLU A 128 -5.35 10.22 25.10
C GLU A 128 -4.33 11.01 25.92
N LEU A 129 -3.42 10.30 26.59
CA LEU A 129 -2.36 10.92 27.38
C LEU A 129 -1.27 11.53 26.50
N THR A 130 -1.07 11.01 25.29
CA THR A 130 -0.01 11.43 24.35
C THR A 130 -0.52 11.60 22.92
N PRO A 131 -1.50 12.49 22.66
CA PRO A 131 -2.10 12.68 21.33
C PRO A 131 -1.07 13.14 20.28
N TRP A 132 -0.05 13.87 20.70
CA TRP A 132 1.07 14.27 19.84
C TRP A 132 1.89 13.05 19.36
N TYR A 133 2.05 12.03 20.21
CA TYR A 133 2.74 10.79 19.84
C TYR A 133 1.86 9.95 18.89
N VAL A 134 0.53 9.99 19.07
CA VAL A 134 -0.42 9.38 18.14
C VAL A 134 -0.31 9.99 16.75
N ASN A 135 -0.24 11.32 16.66
CA ASN A 135 -0.05 11.99 15.38
C ASN A 135 1.33 11.70 14.79
N PHE A 136 2.39 11.70 15.61
CA PHE A 136 3.73 11.33 15.18
C PHE A 136 3.76 9.92 14.56
N LYS A 137 3.28 8.90 15.28
CA LYS A 137 3.29 7.50 14.82
C LYS A 137 2.44 7.33 13.56
N HIS A 138 1.27 7.96 13.50
CA HIS A 138 0.37 7.88 12.35
C HIS A 138 0.98 8.55 11.11
N THR A 139 1.47 9.79 11.23
CA THR A 139 2.06 10.52 10.09
C THR A 139 3.31 9.81 9.58
N ILE A 140 4.22 9.38 10.44
CA ILE A 140 5.43 8.67 10.00
C ILE A 140 5.09 7.37 9.28
N LEU A 141 4.19 6.56 9.80
CA LEU A 141 3.87 5.26 9.18
C LEU A 141 3.08 5.40 7.88
N MET A 142 2.23 6.43 7.76
CA MET A 142 1.42 6.66 6.55
C MET A 142 2.16 7.43 5.46
N GLN A 143 3.23 8.14 5.79
CA GLN A 143 4.03 8.94 4.83
C GLN A 143 5.38 8.27 4.52
N ARG A 144 5.39 6.94 4.51
CA ARG A 144 6.50 6.15 3.99
C ARG A 144 6.34 5.98 2.49
N GLY A 145 7.45 5.91 1.79
CA GLY A 145 7.49 5.44 0.42
C GLY A 145 8.34 4.19 0.32
N MET A 146 8.30 3.58 -0.85
CA MET A 146 9.05 2.37 -1.14
C MET A 146 10.54 2.67 -1.26
N THR A 147 11.38 1.90 -0.54
CA THR A 147 12.84 2.05 -0.54
C THR A 147 13.55 0.70 -0.71
N GLU A 148 14.84 0.70 -1.06
CA GLU A 148 15.63 -0.53 -1.25
C GLU A 148 15.91 -1.31 0.05
N HIS A 149 15.60 -0.74 1.21
CA HIS A 149 15.98 -1.30 2.52
C HIS A 149 14.79 -1.82 3.34
N GLU A 150 13.59 -1.89 2.76
CA GLU A 150 12.37 -2.36 3.42
C GLU A 150 11.52 -3.19 2.45
N THR A 151 10.47 -3.86 2.95
CA THR A 151 9.62 -4.76 2.16
C THR A 151 8.12 -4.51 2.33
N PHE A 152 7.72 -3.56 3.17
CA PHE A 152 6.31 -3.31 3.52
C PHE A 152 5.62 -2.40 2.51
N ASP A 153 6.33 -1.43 1.94
CA ASP A 153 5.82 -0.49 0.94
C ASP A 153 6.11 -0.94 -0.49
N HIS A 154 6.70 -2.13 -0.66
CA HIS A 154 6.79 -2.81 -1.95
C HIS A 154 5.44 -3.45 -2.29
N PRO A 155 4.85 -3.14 -3.46
CA PRO A 155 3.56 -3.69 -3.82
C PRO A 155 3.66 -5.20 -4.07
N VAL A 156 2.75 -5.96 -3.47
CA VAL A 156 2.65 -7.42 -3.67
C VAL A 156 1.79 -7.77 -4.88
N ALA A 157 1.00 -6.81 -5.36
CA ALA A 157 0.19 -6.93 -6.56
C ALA A 157 -0.05 -5.55 -7.20
N THR A 158 -0.43 -5.55 -8.47
CA THR A 158 -0.87 -4.37 -9.21
C THR A 158 -2.27 -4.58 -9.73
N MET A 159 -3.14 -3.59 -9.52
CA MET A 159 -4.47 -3.51 -10.10
C MET A 159 -4.45 -2.53 -11.27
N ILE A 160 -4.81 -3.03 -12.45
CA ILE A 160 -4.87 -2.31 -13.71
C ILE A 160 -6.34 -2.07 -14.05
N VAL A 161 -6.75 -0.83 -14.09
CA VAL A 161 -8.16 -0.45 -14.19
C VAL A 161 -8.41 0.27 -15.51
N ILE A 162 -9.43 -0.15 -16.24
CA ILE A 162 -9.79 0.44 -17.52
C ILE A 162 -11.29 0.62 -17.66
N SER A 163 -11.72 1.73 -18.26
CA SER A 163 -13.13 1.96 -18.54
C SER A 163 -13.64 1.04 -19.66
N SER A 164 -14.87 0.54 -19.53
CA SER A 164 -15.56 -0.16 -20.62
C SER A 164 -15.91 0.76 -21.79
N ALA A 165 -15.81 2.08 -21.62
CA ALA A 165 -15.97 3.07 -22.67
C ALA A 165 -14.68 3.28 -23.48
N ASN A 166 -13.56 2.68 -23.07
CA ASN A 166 -12.30 2.80 -23.79
C ASN A 166 -12.43 2.20 -25.21
N PRO A 167 -12.03 2.94 -26.27
CA PRO A 167 -12.17 2.45 -27.64
C PRO A 167 -11.20 1.31 -27.98
N ASP A 168 -10.05 1.22 -27.32
CA ASP A 168 -9.06 0.16 -27.55
C ASP A 168 -8.40 -0.33 -26.24
N PRO A 169 -9.17 -1.08 -25.42
CA PRO A 169 -8.75 -1.43 -24.06
C PRO A 169 -7.52 -2.33 -24.02
N VAL A 170 -7.29 -3.13 -25.07
CA VAL A 170 -6.12 -4.00 -25.16
C VAL A 170 -4.87 -3.18 -25.43
N SER A 171 -4.92 -2.25 -26.39
CA SER A 171 -3.79 -1.38 -26.69
C SER A 171 -3.45 -0.48 -25.52
N THR A 172 -4.44 0.10 -24.84
CA THR A 172 -4.21 0.88 -23.61
C THR A 172 -3.44 0.04 -22.60
N ILE A 173 -3.90 -1.17 -22.25
CA ILE A 173 -3.17 -2.04 -21.31
C ILE A 173 -1.77 -2.41 -21.80
N MET A 174 -1.58 -2.66 -23.10
CA MET A 174 -0.24 -2.92 -23.64
C MET A 174 0.66 -1.69 -23.55
N GLN A 175 0.11 -0.49 -23.69
CA GLN A 175 0.82 0.77 -23.46
C GLN A 175 1.17 0.95 -21.98
N LEU A 176 0.33 0.46 -21.06
CA LEU A 176 0.66 0.42 -19.63
C LEU A 176 1.81 -0.54 -19.30
N TYR A 177 2.13 -1.49 -20.18
CA TYR A 177 3.34 -2.32 -20.08
C TYR A 177 4.58 -1.70 -20.71
N ASN A 178 4.45 -0.54 -21.36
CA ASN A 178 5.57 0.07 -22.05
C ASN A 178 6.51 0.73 -21.03
N PRO A 179 7.77 0.28 -20.89
CA PRO A 179 8.72 0.88 -19.93
C PRO A 179 9.06 2.34 -20.26
N ASN A 180 8.77 2.79 -21.49
CA ASN A 180 8.98 4.18 -21.91
C ASN A 180 7.80 5.10 -21.58
N VAL A 181 6.69 4.55 -21.06
CA VAL A 181 5.56 5.33 -20.56
C VAL A 181 5.71 5.36 -19.04
N PRO A 182 5.95 6.54 -18.43
CA PRO A 182 6.13 6.67 -17.00
C PRO A 182 4.80 6.55 -16.28
N SER A 183 4.20 5.36 -16.28
CA SER A 183 3.00 5.02 -15.51
C SER A 183 2.81 3.51 -15.64
N PHE A 184 2.65 2.81 -14.51
CA PHE A 184 2.35 1.38 -14.30
C PHE A 184 3.50 0.43 -13.98
N THR A 185 4.66 0.54 -14.63
CA THR A 185 5.82 -0.26 -14.24
C THR A 185 6.71 0.55 -13.32
N ILE A 186 6.85 0.09 -12.09
CA ILE A 186 7.74 0.69 -11.10
C ILE A 186 9.17 0.42 -11.58
N ASP A 187 9.76 1.39 -12.29
CA ASP A 187 11.08 1.26 -12.92
C ASP A 187 12.20 1.50 -11.89
N LYS A 188 12.25 0.61 -10.89
CA LYS A 188 13.28 0.60 -9.84
C LYS A 188 13.94 -0.78 -9.80
N PRO A 189 15.28 -0.85 -9.77
CA PRO A 189 16.00 -2.13 -9.84
C PRO A 189 15.79 -3.01 -8.61
N TYR A 190 15.35 -2.42 -7.49
CA TYR A 190 15.08 -3.10 -6.23
C TYR A 190 13.61 -3.55 -6.07
N VAL A 191 12.78 -3.37 -7.11
CA VAL A 191 11.36 -3.73 -7.07
C VAL A 191 11.14 -4.99 -7.89
N ASP A 192 10.45 -5.96 -7.29
CA ASP A 192 10.07 -7.16 -8.02
C ASP A 192 9.01 -6.82 -9.08
N THR A 193 9.34 -7.12 -10.34
CA THR A 193 8.42 -6.95 -11.47
C THR A 193 7.50 -8.15 -11.66
N ASN A 194 7.76 -9.27 -10.98
CA ASN A 194 7.00 -10.51 -11.04
C ASN A 194 5.90 -10.58 -9.96
N ILE A 195 5.21 -9.46 -9.75
CA ILE A 195 4.07 -9.37 -8.83
C ILE A 195 2.75 -9.72 -9.52
N LEU A 196 1.76 -10.08 -8.72
CA LEU A 196 0.43 -10.46 -9.22
C LEU A 196 -0.23 -9.28 -9.93
N ARG A 197 -0.91 -9.55 -11.05
CA ARG A 197 -1.63 -8.52 -11.82
C ARG A 197 -3.11 -8.85 -11.87
N TYR A 198 -3.91 -7.86 -11.47
CA TYR A 198 -5.36 -7.89 -11.47
C TYR A 198 -5.86 -6.86 -12.45
N TYR A 199 -6.80 -7.22 -13.31
CA TYR A 199 -7.38 -6.33 -14.30
C TYR A 199 -8.83 -6.07 -13.94
N VAL A 200 -9.23 -4.80 -13.92
CA VAL A 200 -10.58 -4.39 -13.60
C VAL A 200 -11.12 -3.58 -14.77
N VAL A 201 -12.20 -4.05 -15.37
CA VAL A 201 -12.98 -3.29 -16.33
C VAL A 201 -14.06 -2.54 -15.55
N LEU A 202 -14.00 -1.21 -15.57
CA LEU A 202 -14.96 -0.33 -14.92
C LEU A 202 -16.12 -0.07 -15.89
N HIS A 203 -17.33 -0.43 -15.49
CA HIS A 203 -18.54 -0.23 -16.27
C HIS A 203 -19.42 0.83 -15.65
N ASP A 204 -19.71 1.89 -16.39
CA ASP A 204 -20.76 2.84 -16.06
C ASP A 204 -21.97 2.64 -17.00
N PRO A 205 -23.15 2.26 -16.47
CA PRO A 205 -24.38 2.12 -17.25
C PRO A 205 -24.79 3.38 -18.02
N ASN A 206 -24.33 4.56 -17.59
CA ASN A 206 -24.63 5.83 -18.27
C ASN A 206 -23.75 6.09 -19.49
N LYS A 207 -22.61 5.40 -19.60
CA LYS A 207 -21.63 5.59 -20.69
C LYS A 207 -21.73 4.50 -21.74
N THR A 208 -21.96 3.26 -21.32
CA THR A 208 -21.98 2.08 -22.20
C THR A 208 -23.07 1.12 -21.76
N SER A 209 -23.52 0.24 -22.67
CA SER A 209 -24.43 -0.85 -22.28
C SER A 209 -23.68 -1.96 -21.56
N TYR A 210 -24.40 -2.74 -20.75
CA TYR A 210 -23.82 -3.91 -20.07
C TYR A 210 -23.30 -4.97 -21.06
N GLU A 211 -23.97 -5.15 -22.20
CA GLU A 211 -23.50 -6.06 -23.25
C GLU A 211 -22.16 -5.61 -23.86
N HIS A 212 -21.99 -4.29 -24.04
CA HIS A 212 -20.73 -3.73 -24.52
C HIS A 212 -19.61 -3.94 -23.51
N SER A 213 -19.85 -3.68 -22.22
CA SER A 213 -18.84 -3.87 -21.18
C SER A 213 -18.45 -5.35 -21.00
N LEU A 214 -19.40 -6.28 -21.16
CA LEU A 214 -19.12 -7.71 -21.15
C LEU A 214 -18.26 -8.14 -22.36
N SER A 215 -18.52 -7.58 -23.55
CA SER A 215 -17.69 -7.82 -24.74
C SER A 215 -16.25 -7.33 -24.55
N VAL A 216 -16.07 -6.12 -24.01
CA VAL A 216 -14.76 -5.55 -23.64
C VAL A 216 -14.07 -6.45 -22.61
N PHE A 217 -14.78 -6.84 -21.56
CA PHE A 217 -14.29 -7.74 -20.52
C PHE A 217 -13.82 -9.08 -21.07
N ASP A 218 -14.61 -9.74 -21.93
CA ASP A 218 -14.24 -11.00 -22.54
C ASP A 218 -13.04 -10.86 -23.49
N LYS A 219 -12.96 -9.77 -24.26
CA LYS A 219 -11.79 -9.46 -25.11
C LYS A 219 -10.54 -9.30 -24.26
N LEU A 220 -10.65 -8.59 -23.14
CA LEU A 220 -9.54 -8.37 -22.23
C LEU A 220 -9.10 -9.68 -21.57
N LYS A 221 -10.04 -10.42 -20.99
CA LYS A 221 -9.81 -11.71 -20.32
C LYS A 221 -9.11 -12.73 -21.22
N ARG A 222 -9.45 -12.78 -22.51
CA ARG A 222 -8.74 -13.63 -23.50
C ARG A 222 -7.27 -13.22 -23.70
N THR A 223 -6.96 -11.94 -23.54
CA THR A 223 -5.61 -11.40 -23.78
C THR A 223 -4.73 -11.51 -22.53
N VAL A 224 -5.28 -11.20 -21.35
CA VAL A 224 -4.50 -11.04 -20.11
C VAL A 224 -4.66 -12.17 -19.09
N GLY A 225 -5.64 -13.05 -19.29
CA GLY A 225 -5.86 -14.23 -18.45
C GLY A 225 -6.94 -14.07 -17.37
N LEU A 226 -6.83 -14.88 -16.31
CA LEU A 226 -7.92 -15.20 -15.39
C LEU A 226 -8.23 -14.12 -14.34
N ASN A 227 -7.24 -13.32 -13.94
CA ASN A 227 -7.39 -12.28 -12.90
C ASN A 227 -8.05 -11.02 -13.46
N CYS A 228 -9.14 -11.18 -14.20
CA CYS A 228 -9.90 -10.09 -14.82
C CYS A 228 -11.29 -10.02 -14.19
N TYR A 229 -11.69 -8.81 -13.78
CA TYR A 229 -12.95 -8.53 -13.08
C TYR A 229 -13.71 -7.40 -13.78
N LEU A 230 -15.04 -7.46 -13.76
CA LEU A 230 -15.92 -6.40 -14.23
C LEU A 230 -16.56 -5.75 -13.01
N LEU A 231 -16.33 -4.44 -12.84
CA LEU A 231 -16.84 -3.66 -11.72
C LEU A 231 -17.80 -2.60 -12.25
N THR A 232 -19.04 -2.60 -11.77
CA THR A 232 -20.01 -1.59 -12.15
C THR A 232 -19.96 -0.41 -11.17
N ILE A 233 -19.79 0.80 -11.70
CA ILE A 233 -19.94 2.06 -10.98
C ILE A 233 -21.19 2.79 -11.50
N ASN A 234 -21.76 3.66 -10.68
CA ASN A 234 -22.87 4.51 -11.10
C ASN A 234 -22.46 5.97 -10.96
N SER A 235 -22.34 6.67 -12.09
CA SER A 235 -22.04 8.11 -12.11
C SER A 235 -23.26 8.99 -12.29
N ASN A 236 -24.47 8.46 -12.09
CA ASN A 236 -25.70 9.22 -12.25
C ASN A 236 -25.77 10.32 -11.17
N GLN A 237 -26.11 11.54 -11.59
CA GLN A 237 -26.47 12.57 -10.63
C GLN A 237 -27.76 12.12 -9.94
N ARG A 238 -27.81 12.16 -8.61
CA ARG A 238 -29.02 11.82 -7.87
C ARG A 238 -30.18 12.65 -8.42
N ASP A 239 -31.19 11.98 -8.95
CA ASP A 239 -32.45 12.63 -9.26
C ASP A 239 -33.18 12.85 -7.92
N PRO A 240 -33.46 14.10 -7.51
CA PRO A 240 -34.16 14.37 -6.26
C PRO A 240 -35.59 13.78 -6.21
N ILE A 241 -36.11 13.27 -7.33
CA ILE A 241 -37.44 12.66 -7.47
C ILE A 241 -37.37 11.12 -7.46
N ASP A 242 -36.18 10.52 -7.60
CA ASP A 242 -36.02 9.07 -7.64
C ASP A 242 -36.21 8.47 -6.24
N ASN A 243 -37.34 7.75 -6.09
CA ASN A 243 -37.83 7.18 -4.84
C ASN A 243 -36.99 5.97 -4.36
N ASP A 244 -36.14 5.41 -5.23
CA ASP A 244 -35.17 4.35 -4.90
C ASP A 244 -33.81 4.94 -4.45
N SER A 245 -33.67 6.27 -4.44
CA SER A 245 -32.50 6.94 -3.89
C SER A 245 -32.43 6.74 -2.38
N ILE A 246 -31.32 6.20 -1.87
CA ILE A 246 -31.06 6.15 -0.43
C ILE A 246 -31.08 7.59 0.11
N PRO A 247 -32.00 7.95 1.03
CA PRO A 247 -32.09 9.31 1.56
C PRO A 247 -30.78 9.71 2.24
N ASP A 248 -30.31 10.95 2.07
CA ASP A 248 -29.08 11.43 2.73
C ASP A 248 -29.15 11.45 4.27
N THR A 249 -30.33 11.23 4.83
CA THR A 249 -30.63 11.24 6.26
C THR A 249 -30.42 9.91 6.98
N VAL A 250 -29.96 8.84 6.31
CA VAL A 250 -29.60 7.61 7.03
C VAL A 250 -28.35 7.87 7.90
N PRO A 251 -28.38 7.58 9.21
CA PRO A 251 -27.23 7.79 10.10
C PRO A 251 -25.98 6.97 9.69
N ASP A 252 -26.18 5.88 8.96
CA ASP A 252 -25.12 5.05 8.35
C ASP A 252 -24.90 5.46 6.88
N ASN A 253 -24.59 6.74 6.64
CA ASN A 253 -24.28 7.19 5.29
C ASN A 253 -22.95 6.59 4.84
N ILE A 254 -22.99 5.66 3.88
CA ILE A 254 -21.82 5.01 3.29
C ILE A 254 -20.78 6.03 2.78
N ARG A 255 -21.21 7.26 2.46
CA ARG A 255 -20.31 8.37 2.10
C ARG A 255 -19.27 8.68 3.18
N ALA A 256 -19.62 8.55 4.45
CA ALA A 256 -18.72 8.84 5.56
C ALA A 256 -17.46 7.95 5.53
N ILE A 257 -17.56 6.76 4.93
CA ILE A 257 -16.44 5.83 4.75
C ILE A 257 -15.32 6.47 3.90
N TRP A 258 -15.68 7.20 2.85
CA TRP A 258 -14.72 7.88 1.99
C TRP A 258 -14.40 9.29 2.46
N GLU A 259 -15.39 10.03 2.95
CA GLU A 259 -15.27 11.47 3.21
C GLU A 259 -14.13 11.79 4.19
N GLN A 260 -13.98 11.01 5.26
CA GLN A 260 -12.89 11.21 6.21
C GLN A 260 -11.52 10.92 5.58
N SER A 261 -11.36 9.74 4.98
CA SER A 261 -10.09 9.32 4.34
C SER A 261 -9.65 10.25 3.21
N ILE A 262 -10.59 10.69 2.36
CA ILE A 262 -10.32 11.62 1.25
C ILE A 262 -9.92 12.99 1.79
N SER A 263 -10.65 13.52 2.77
CA SER A 263 -10.34 14.83 3.37
C SER A 263 -8.97 14.85 4.02
N ASP A 264 -8.64 13.79 4.77
CA ASP A 264 -7.32 13.63 5.40
C ASP A 264 -6.20 13.52 4.36
N THR A 265 -6.41 12.73 3.31
CA THR A 265 -5.44 12.56 2.22
C THR A 265 -5.19 13.89 1.50
N TYR A 266 -6.25 14.63 1.16
CA TYR A 266 -6.15 15.94 0.50
C TYR A 266 -5.44 16.97 1.38
N ARG A 267 -5.75 17.01 2.69
CA ARG A 267 -5.08 17.91 3.64
C ARG A 267 -3.57 17.65 3.66
N VAL A 268 -3.17 16.39 3.81
CA VAL A 268 -1.76 15.99 3.87
C VAL A 268 -1.05 16.31 2.55
N GLU A 269 -1.65 16.01 1.41
CA GLU A 269 -1.06 16.31 0.10
C GLU A 269 -0.88 17.81 -0.12
N SER A 270 -1.86 18.62 0.27
CA SER A 270 -1.77 20.07 0.18
C SER A 270 -0.61 20.63 1.02
N GLU A 271 -0.43 20.13 2.23
CA GLU A 271 0.68 20.53 3.11
C GLU A 271 2.04 20.12 2.52
N LEU A 272 2.16 18.90 1.99
CA LEU A 272 3.38 18.42 1.34
C LEU A 272 3.73 19.21 0.06
N GLN A 273 2.73 19.53 -0.77
CA GLN A 273 2.93 20.35 -1.97
C GLN A 273 3.34 21.79 -1.63
N SER A 274 2.75 22.37 -0.58
CA SER A 274 3.11 23.72 -0.11
C SER A 274 4.58 23.82 0.35
N PHE A 275 5.15 22.72 0.84
CA PHE A 275 6.56 22.67 1.19
C PHE A 275 7.45 22.73 -0.06
N SER A 276 7.10 21.96 -1.09
CA SER A 276 7.87 21.93 -2.34
C SER A 276 7.92 23.29 -3.03
N THR A 277 6.83 24.06 -3.01
CA THR A 277 6.80 25.42 -3.58
C THR A 277 7.64 26.40 -2.75
N THR A 278 7.49 26.39 -1.42
CA THR A 278 8.25 27.29 -0.53
C THR A 278 9.75 26.98 -0.49
N ALA A 279 10.16 25.72 -0.69
CA ALA A 279 11.56 25.32 -0.79
C ALA A 279 12.24 25.83 -2.07
N LEU A 280 11.50 25.93 -3.19
CA LEU A 280 12.01 26.49 -4.45
C LEU A 280 12.25 28.00 -4.35
N ASP A 281 11.44 28.71 -3.55
CA ASP A 281 11.59 30.15 -3.31
C ASP A 281 12.68 30.47 -2.25
N SER A 282 12.96 29.52 -1.36
CA SER A 282 13.87 29.70 -0.22
C SER A 282 15.27 29.16 -0.50
N ASN A 283 15.95 29.75 -1.50
CA ASN A 283 17.38 29.51 -1.74
C ASN A 283 18.29 30.21 -0.71
N ASN A 284 17.82 30.38 0.53
CA ASN A 284 18.56 31.06 1.58
C ASN A 284 18.43 30.31 2.92
N SER A 285 19.56 29.68 3.29
CA SER A 285 19.95 29.14 4.59
C SER A 285 18.94 29.20 5.76
N SER A 286 18.38 28.05 6.11
CA SER A 286 18.21 27.67 7.51
C SER A 286 18.40 26.17 7.66
N SER A 287 19.54 25.80 8.23
CA SER A 287 19.88 24.42 8.55
C SER A 287 18.93 23.90 9.63
N PHE A 288 17.98 23.06 9.25
CA PHE A 288 17.24 22.25 10.22
C PHE A 288 18.21 21.21 10.79
N ASN A 289 18.68 21.42 12.02
CA ASN A 289 19.45 20.42 12.76
C ASN A 289 18.50 19.28 13.18
N LEU A 290 18.39 18.25 12.36
CA LEU A 290 17.76 16.97 12.70
C LEU A 290 18.85 15.94 13.08
N PRO A 291 18.60 15.04 14.04
CA PRO A 291 19.57 14.01 14.40
C PRO A 291 19.63 12.91 13.32
N MET A 292 20.82 12.71 12.75
CA MET A 292 21.31 11.51 12.05
C MET A 292 20.45 10.98 10.89
N SER A 293 20.63 11.53 9.69
CA SER A 293 20.42 10.79 8.44
C SER A 293 21.74 10.12 8.02
N PRO A 294 21.72 8.89 7.46
CA PRO A 294 22.93 8.29 6.89
C PRO A 294 23.34 9.04 5.62
N VAL A 295 24.62 9.42 5.55
CA VAL A 295 25.21 10.04 4.36
C VAL A 295 25.31 8.97 3.27
N SER A 296 24.52 9.12 2.19
CA SER A 296 24.67 8.29 0.99
C SER A 296 26.05 8.53 0.37
N SER A 297 26.92 7.53 0.42
CA SER A 297 28.21 7.54 -0.26
C SER A 297 28.02 7.49 -1.77
N THR A 298 28.45 8.55 -2.45
CA THR A 298 28.50 8.65 -3.91
C THR A 298 29.57 7.74 -4.49
N HIS A 299 29.19 6.59 -5.05
CA HIS A 299 30.05 5.87 -5.99
C HIS A 299 29.91 6.49 -7.38
N SER A 300 30.71 7.53 -7.64
CA SER A 300 31.00 7.99 -9.00
C SER A 300 31.88 6.95 -9.69
N ARG A 301 31.36 6.27 -10.72
CA ARG A 301 32.20 5.68 -11.76
C ARG A 301 31.97 6.42 -13.07
N SER A 302 32.94 7.23 -13.41
CA SER A 302 33.07 7.98 -14.65
C SER A 302 33.31 7.05 -15.83
N ALA A 303 32.56 7.24 -16.91
CA ALA A 303 33.01 6.91 -18.26
C ALA A 303 32.31 7.86 -19.24
N SER A 304 32.95 9.00 -19.47
CA SER A 304 32.65 9.94 -20.54
C SER A 304 33.30 9.44 -21.83
N VAL A 305 32.51 9.15 -22.86
CA VAL A 305 32.93 9.29 -24.27
C VAL A 305 31.76 9.85 -25.07
N SER A 306 31.89 11.10 -25.46
CA SER A 306 31.00 11.78 -26.42
C SER A 306 31.33 11.36 -27.84
N SER A 307 30.33 11.14 -28.70
CA SER A 307 30.40 11.57 -30.11
C SER A 307 29.00 11.61 -30.75
N ASN A 308 28.73 12.71 -31.45
CA ASN A 308 27.54 12.95 -32.27
C ASN A 308 27.71 12.36 -33.69
N LEU A 309 26.57 11.90 -34.24
CA LEU A 309 26.15 11.79 -35.65
C LEU A 309 27.09 11.15 -36.69
N SER A 310 26.63 10.07 -37.34
CA SER A 310 26.39 10.04 -38.80
C SER A 310 25.69 8.75 -39.29
N ASN A 311 24.86 8.91 -40.33
CA ASN A 311 24.14 7.89 -41.12
C ASN A 311 25.03 6.71 -41.59
N SER A 312 24.51 5.49 -41.51
CA SER A 312 24.61 4.50 -42.60
C SER A 312 23.67 3.29 -42.36
N GLN A 313 22.99 2.89 -43.44
CA GLN A 313 22.13 1.70 -43.53
C GLN A 313 22.97 0.42 -43.49
N ILE A 314 22.65 -0.54 -42.62
CA ILE A 314 22.94 -1.98 -42.80
C ILE A 314 21.79 -2.83 -42.22
N ASN A 315 21.48 -3.91 -42.92
CA ASN A 315 20.33 -4.82 -42.83
C ASN A 315 20.54 -6.00 -41.84
N LEU A 316 19.46 -6.40 -41.13
CA LEU A 316 19.13 -7.72 -40.49
C LEU A 316 19.87 -8.21 -39.21
N PRO A 317 19.29 -9.15 -38.41
CA PRO A 317 17.87 -9.48 -38.18
C PRO A 317 17.44 -9.53 -36.70
N SER A 318 16.12 -9.67 -36.50
CA SER A 318 15.37 -9.80 -35.24
C SER A 318 15.94 -10.78 -34.21
N ALA A 319 15.96 -10.37 -32.94
CA ALA A 319 16.09 -11.26 -31.80
C ALA A 319 14.72 -11.38 -31.10
N THR A 320 14.11 -12.56 -31.27
CA THR A 320 12.91 -13.01 -30.57
C THR A 320 13.24 -13.21 -29.08
N VAL A 321 12.59 -12.46 -28.19
CA VAL A 321 12.60 -12.77 -26.75
C VAL A 321 11.57 -13.86 -26.51
N VAL A 322 12.06 -15.06 -26.25
CA VAL A 322 11.27 -16.24 -25.88
C VAL A 322 10.86 -16.10 -24.41
N HIS A 323 9.55 -16.11 -24.14
CA HIS A 323 9.03 -16.20 -22.77
C HIS A 323 9.47 -17.54 -22.15
N GLY A 324 10.28 -17.46 -21.08
CA GLY A 324 10.72 -18.60 -20.30
C GLY A 324 9.57 -19.20 -19.50
N THR A 325 9.32 -20.48 -19.74
CA THR A 325 8.35 -21.33 -19.08
C THR A 325 8.79 -21.71 -17.67
N SER A 326 7.79 -21.91 -16.80
CA SER A 326 7.86 -22.36 -15.42
C SER A 326 8.92 -23.44 -15.17
N ILE A 327 9.85 -23.20 -14.24
CA ILE A 327 10.71 -24.24 -13.66
C ILE A 327 10.11 -24.64 -12.31
N GLN A 328 9.53 -25.83 -12.27
CA GLN A 328 9.22 -26.55 -11.04
C GLN A 328 10.53 -26.99 -10.37
N SER A 329 10.76 -26.55 -9.14
CA SER A 329 11.87 -27.04 -8.31
C SER A 329 11.53 -28.42 -7.76
N THR A 330 12.35 -29.41 -8.10
CA THR A 330 12.41 -30.70 -7.40
C THR A 330 13.57 -30.68 -6.42
N PRO A 331 13.45 -31.28 -5.21
CA PRO A 331 14.51 -31.26 -4.23
C PRO A 331 15.66 -32.22 -4.61
N ILE A 332 16.89 -31.77 -4.32
CA ILE A 332 18.12 -32.53 -4.51
C ILE A 332 18.19 -33.64 -3.46
N ASP A 333 18.07 -34.89 -3.92
CA ASP A 333 18.55 -36.08 -3.21
C ASP A 333 20.02 -36.30 -3.57
N LEU A 334 20.88 -36.42 -2.56
CA LEU A 334 22.26 -36.87 -2.74
C LEU A 334 22.50 -38.11 -1.88
N ALA A 335 22.51 -39.26 -2.54
CA ALA A 335 22.97 -40.53 -1.99
C ALA A 335 24.47 -40.71 -2.25
N ASN A 336 25.27 -40.99 -1.21
CA ASN A 336 26.17 -42.16 -1.07
C ASN A 336 27.01 -42.04 0.22
N GLN A 337 26.85 -42.97 1.18
CA GLN A 337 27.75 -44.13 1.47
C GLN A 337 29.11 -43.68 2.05
N GLN A 338 29.67 -44.16 3.17
CA GLN A 338 29.60 -45.41 3.95
C GLN A 338 30.41 -45.23 5.26
N SER A 339 30.10 -46.04 6.30
CA SER A 339 30.89 -46.54 7.48
C SER A 339 30.04 -46.48 8.76
N GLU A 340 29.45 -47.60 9.21
CA GLU A 340 29.95 -48.53 10.27
C GLU A 340 30.31 -47.76 11.56
N GLU A 341 29.67 -47.93 12.73
CA GLU A 341 29.39 -49.14 13.53
C GLU A 341 28.18 -48.93 14.47
N ALA A 342 27.52 -50.03 14.87
CA ALA A 342 26.57 -50.10 16.00
C ALA A 342 27.34 -50.35 17.32
N PRO A 343 26.72 -50.11 18.51
CA PRO A 343 25.87 -51.17 19.05
C PRO A 343 24.58 -50.70 19.77
N SER A 344 23.73 -51.71 19.83
CA SER A 344 22.44 -52.01 20.45
C SER A 344 22.19 -51.64 21.93
N GLU A 345 20.89 -51.75 22.29
CA GLU A 345 20.29 -52.01 23.63
C GLU A 345 19.94 -50.78 24.49
N LEU A 346 18.82 -50.67 25.23
CA LEU A 346 17.48 -51.28 25.36
C LEU A 346 16.81 -50.47 26.52
N VAL A 347 15.47 -50.56 26.67
CA VAL A 347 14.70 -50.35 27.94
C VAL A 347 14.08 -48.97 28.28
N SER A 348 12.74 -48.93 28.09
CA SER A 348 11.63 -48.51 28.97
C SER A 348 11.51 -47.14 29.67
N GLN A 349 10.35 -46.50 29.40
CA GLN A 349 9.29 -46.02 30.30
C GLN A 349 9.52 -44.99 31.44
N THR A 350 8.45 -44.20 31.62
CA THR A 350 7.91 -43.45 32.77
C THR A 350 8.34 -42.00 33.05
N ASP A 351 7.31 -41.12 32.95
CA ASP A 351 6.84 -40.09 33.90
C ASP A 351 7.85 -39.24 34.69
N GLU A 352 7.77 -37.92 34.52
CA GLU A 352 7.22 -36.97 35.53
C GLU A 352 7.61 -35.52 35.17
N LEU A 353 6.61 -34.64 35.18
CA LEU A 353 6.78 -33.19 35.30
C LEU A 353 7.21 -32.86 36.75
N PRO A 354 7.91 -31.73 36.96
CA PRO A 354 7.38 -30.80 37.93
C PRO A 354 7.44 -29.33 37.50
N SER A 355 6.39 -28.64 37.95
CA SER A 355 6.22 -27.21 38.04
C SER A 355 7.36 -26.52 38.80
N ILE A 356 7.75 -25.33 38.36
CA ILE A 356 8.42 -24.36 39.23
C ILE A 356 7.61 -23.06 39.22
N ALA A 357 7.12 -22.73 40.41
CA ALA A 357 6.41 -21.52 40.75
C ALA A 357 7.39 -20.35 40.91
N TYR A 358 6.91 -19.16 40.58
CA TYR A 358 7.59 -17.89 40.81
C TYR A 358 7.77 -17.61 42.30
N GLY A 359 8.95 -17.11 42.66
CA GLY A 359 9.23 -16.34 43.87
C GLY A 359 9.62 -14.93 43.48
#